data_AF-A0A7Y9ICX4-F1
#
_entry.id   AF-A0A7Y9ICX4-F1
#
_cell.length_a   1.000
_cell.length_b   1.000
_cell.length_c   1.000
_cell.angle_alpha   90.00
_cell.angle_beta   90.00
_cell.angle_gamma   90.00
#
_symmetry.space_group_name_H-M   'P 1'
#
loop_
_entity.id
_entity.type
_entity.pdbx_description
1 polymer ?
#
loop_
_entity_poly.entity_id
_entity_poly.type
_entity_poly.pdbx_seq_one_letter_code
_entity_poly.pdbx_strand_id
1 'polypeptide(L)'
;MLPSYEEIVALTPLWEGERSVDGRPRVPDDDLEVLAGATAEHAWSVLDHAGYPRQYVGGWVQSRPGRPFAGRALTCGFVPFRPDHNEAVVRNGREHGFTEGGRQNTWVIESLGAGDCLVADIFGKIFNGTVVGDNLGTAVATRTGVGAVIDGGVRDLTGLRELDANFYFRDTDPSPIREVVLNTVNAAVTIGGATVLPGDVVLGTELGVTFIPPHLVAAVVQESKKTAHRDRFGKLRISERIYTTTEIDTGTWAEHIEADYADWTRVNPI
;
A
#
# COMPACT_ATOMS: atom_id res chain seq x y z
N MET A 1 16.47 13.96 5.41
CA MET A 1 16.66 13.96 6.89
C MET A 1 15.57 13.09 7.50
N LEU A 2 15.85 12.47 8.64
CA LEU A 2 14.83 11.75 9.39
C LEU A 2 13.91 12.77 10.08
N PRO A 3 12.58 12.69 9.88
CA PRO A 3 11.66 13.66 10.46
C PRO A 3 11.46 13.43 11.96
N SER A 4 11.05 14.47 12.68
CA SER A 4 10.58 14.35 14.06
C SER A 4 9.20 13.70 14.12
N TYR A 5 8.81 13.25 15.32
CA TYR A 5 7.46 12.73 15.57
C TYR A 5 6.39 13.77 15.22
N GLU A 6 6.58 15.02 15.64
CA GLU A 6 5.63 16.12 15.39
C GLU A 6 5.50 16.43 13.89
N GLU A 7 6.60 16.35 13.15
CA GLU A 7 6.60 16.53 11.69
C GLU A 7 5.77 15.43 11.00
N ILE A 8 5.89 14.18 11.43
CA ILE A 8 5.10 13.06 10.88
C ILE A 8 3.61 13.23 11.23
N VAL A 9 3.29 13.58 12.48
CA VAL A 9 1.90 13.81 12.91
C VAL A 9 1.23 14.90 12.07
N ALA A 10 1.96 16.00 11.79
CA ALA A 10 1.45 17.13 11.02
C ALA A 10 1.02 16.77 9.58
N LEU A 11 1.55 15.69 8.99
CA LEU A 11 1.16 15.23 7.65
C LEU A 11 -0.25 14.67 7.60
N THR A 12 -0.78 14.15 8.71
CA THR A 12 -2.05 13.41 8.76
C THR A 12 -2.98 13.99 9.81
N PRO A 13 -3.38 15.28 9.66
CA PRO A 13 -4.12 16.00 10.72
C PRO A 13 -5.54 15.47 10.95
N LEU A 14 -6.11 14.76 9.97
CA LEU A 14 -7.44 14.15 10.08
C LEU A 14 -7.44 12.81 10.81
N TRP A 15 -6.27 12.25 11.13
CA TRP A 15 -6.18 11.00 11.88
C TRP A 15 -6.17 11.25 13.38
N GLU A 16 -7.24 10.77 14.04
CA GLU A 16 -7.47 10.90 15.49
C GLU A 16 -7.21 9.59 16.27
N GLY A 17 -6.89 8.50 15.57
CA GLY A 17 -6.64 7.18 16.17
C GLY A 17 -5.24 7.02 16.76
N GLU A 18 -4.92 5.78 17.16
CA GLU A 18 -3.59 5.43 17.68
C GLU A 18 -2.50 5.72 16.64
N ARG A 19 -1.29 6.03 17.11
CA ARG A 19 -0.11 6.27 16.27
C ARG A 19 1.03 5.36 16.71
N SER A 20 1.86 4.96 15.76
CA SER A 20 3.10 4.24 16.03
C SER A 20 4.11 5.12 16.78
N VAL A 21 5.20 4.49 17.24
CA VAL A 21 6.30 5.17 17.95
C VAL A 21 6.94 6.30 17.12
N ASP A 22 6.92 6.18 15.80
CA ASP A 22 7.42 7.21 14.88
C ASP A 22 6.34 8.24 14.48
N GLY A 23 5.10 8.14 14.96
CA GLY A 23 4.04 9.13 14.74
C GLY A 23 3.13 8.86 13.54
N ARG A 24 3.38 7.79 12.77
CA ARG A 24 2.48 7.39 11.68
C ARG A 24 1.12 6.94 12.24
N PRO A 25 0.01 7.18 11.52
CA PRO A 25 -1.28 6.54 11.80
C PRO A 25 -1.16 5.02 11.95
N ARG A 26 -1.67 4.50 13.07
CA ARG A 26 -1.75 3.06 13.36
C ARG A 26 -3.19 2.58 13.17
N VAL A 27 -3.58 2.43 11.91
CA VAL A 27 -4.83 1.75 11.51
C VAL A 27 -4.89 0.37 12.19
N PRO A 28 -6.03 -0.16 12.66
CA PRO A 28 -6.09 -1.50 13.28
C PRO A 28 -5.68 -2.65 12.33
N ASP A 29 -5.12 -3.74 12.87
CA ASP A 29 -4.76 -4.93 12.06
C ASP A 29 -6.00 -5.61 11.47
N ASP A 30 -7.11 -5.69 12.23
CA ASP A 30 -8.38 -6.25 11.75
C ASP A 30 -8.92 -5.53 10.50
N ASP A 31 -8.72 -4.21 10.41
CA ASP A 31 -9.12 -3.43 9.22
C ASP A 31 -8.22 -3.77 8.02
N LEU A 32 -6.92 -4.00 8.24
CA LEU A 32 -6.00 -4.46 7.19
C LEU A 32 -6.38 -5.85 6.70
N GLU A 33 -6.73 -6.78 7.60
CA GLU A 33 -7.15 -8.13 7.23
C GLU A 33 -8.40 -8.11 6.33
N VAL A 34 -9.39 -7.27 6.66
CA VAL A 34 -10.56 -7.08 5.79
C VAL A 34 -10.16 -6.47 4.46
N LEU A 35 -9.34 -5.41 4.46
CA LEU A 35 -8.93 -4.73 3.23
C LEU A 35 -8.08 -5.61 2.32
N ALA A 36 -7.32 -6.57 2.86
CA ALA A 36 -6.58 -7.54 2.04
C ALA A 36 -7.51 -8.41 1.17
N GLY A 37 -8.80 -8.51 1.51
CA GLY A 37 -9.83 -9.14 0.69
C GLY A 37 -10.67 -8.17 -0.16
N ALA A 38 -10.43 -6.86 -0.07
CA ALA A 38 -11.15 -5.84 -0.83
C ALA A 38 -10.64 -5.72 -2.27
N THR A 39 -11.51 -5.25 -3.17
CA THR A 39 -11.12 -4.94 -4.55
C THR A 39 -10.67 -3.48 -4.67
N ALA A 40 -9.96 -3.17 -5.76
CA ALA A 40 -9.57 -1.80 -6.05
C ALA A 40 -10.80 -0.90 -6.26
N GLU A 41 -11.88 -1.43 -6.84
CA GLU A 41 -13.13 -0.72 -7.14
C GLU A 41 -13.88 -0.31 -5.87
N HIS A 42 -13.93 -1.17 -4.85
CA HIS A 42 -14.56 -0.84 -3.57
C HIS A 42 -13.85 0.36 -2.92
N ALA A 43 -12.52 0.33 -2.90
CA ALA A 43 -11.73 1.44 -2.35
C ALA A 43 -11.84 2.70 -3.23
N TRP A 44 -11.75 2.54 -4.55
CA TRP A 44 -11.82 3.64 -5.51
C TRP A 44 -13.13 4.42 -5.37
N SER A 45 -14.28 3.75 -5.25
CA SER A 45 -15.57 4.41 -5.09
C SER A 45 -15.60 5.34 -3.88
N VAL A 46 -15.16 4.85 -2.71
CA VAL A 46 -15.13 5.68 -1.48
C VAL A 46 -14.18 6.86 -1.63
N LEU A 47 -13.00 6.63 -2.21
CA LEU A 47 -11.98 7.67 -2.38
C LEU A 47 -12.44 8.74 -3.37
N ASP A 48 -13.06 8.36 -4.49
CA ASP A 48 -13.58 9.29 -5.49
C ASP A 48 -14.66 10.20 -4.90
N HIS A 49 -15.64 9.62 -4.19
CA HIS A 49 -16.67 10.38 -3.49
C HIS A 49 -16.10 11.32 -2.40
N ALA A 50 -14.99 10.93 -1.77
CA ALA A 50 -14.29 11.75 -0.78
C ALA A 50 -13.35 12.80 -1.39
N GLY A 51 -13.23 12.88 -2.72
CA GLY A 51 -12.40 13.87 -3.41
C GLY A 51 -10.92 13.48 -3.56
N TYR A 52 -10.62 12.18 -3.60
CA TYR A 52 -9.26 11.62 -3.75
C TYR A 52 -9.09 10.88 -5.10
N PRO A 53 -9.15 11.58 -6.25
CA PRO A 53 -9.28 10.96 -7.58
C PRO A 53 -7.99 10.29 -8.11
N ARG A 54 -6.86 10.39 -7.40
CA ARG A 54 -5.54 9.95 -7.88
C ARG A 54 -4.88 8.89 -7.02
N GLN A 55 -5.64 8.17 -6.21
CA GLN A 55 -5.08 7.23 -5.24
C GLN A 55 -4.88 5.81 -5.78
N TYR A 56 -5.25 5.53 -7.03
CA TYR A 56 -5.02 4.23 -7.67
C TYR A 56 -3.91 4.32 -8.74
N VAL A 57 -3.02 3.33 -8.74
CA VAL A 57 -1.92 3.20 -9.71
C VAL A 57 -1.86 1.76 -10.21
N GLY A 58 -2.06 1.58 -11.52
CA GLY A 58 -1.86 0.29 -12.21
C GLY A 58 -0.50 0.15 -12.88
N GLY A 59 -0.35 -0.90 -13.69
CA GLY A 59 0.84 -1.10 -14.53
C GLY A 59 2.09 -1.53 -13.76
N TRP A 60 1.91 -2.31 -12.70
CA TRP A 60 3.00 -2.85 -11.89
C TRP A 60 3.40 -4.24 -12.35
N VAL A 61 4.70 -4.53 -12.27
CA VAL A 61 5.17 -5.91 -12.19
C VAL A 61 5.05 -6.37 -10.74
N GLN A 62 4.57 -7.59 -10.53
CA GLN A 62 4.39 -8.17 -9.20
C GLN A 62 5.33 -9.37 -9.01
N SER A 63 5.92 -9.51 -7.82
CA SER A 63 6.63 -10.74 -7.48
C SER A 63 5.65 -11.90 -7.33
N ARG A 64 4.47 -11.69 -6.73
CA ARG A 64 3.44 -12.71 -6.56
C ARG A 64 2.07 -12.24 -7.09
N PRO A 65 1.84 -12.30 -8.41
CA PRO A 65 0.53 -12.01 -8.99
C PRO A 65 -0.58 -12.82 -8.31
N GLY A 66 -1.72 -12.17 -8.06
CA GLY A 66 -2.89 -12.79 -7.43
C GLY A 66 -2.83 -12.90 -5.90
N ARG A 67 -1.74 -12.49 -5.25
CA ARG A 67 -1.68 -12.33 -3.79
C ARG A 67 -1.99 -10.88 -3.39
N PRO A 68 -3.21 -10.57 -2.93
CA PRO A 68 -3.50 -9.25 -2.41
C PRO A 68 -2.89 -9.03 -1.03
N PHE A 69 -2.73 -7.77 -0.63
CA PHE A 69 -2.37 -7.40 0.73
C PHE A 69 -2.94 -6.02 1.10
N ALA A 70 -3.00 -5.75 2.41
CA ALA A 70 -3.11 -4.40 2.95
C ALA A 70 -2.01 -4.17 3.99
N GLY A 71 -1.37 -2.99 3.98
CA GLY A 71 -0.35 -2.63 4.96
C GLY A 71 -0.20 -1.12 5.14
N ARG A 72 0.39 -0.68 6.25
CA ARG A 72 0.58 0.73 6.57
C ARG A 72 1.84 1.27 5.91
N ALA A 73 1.73 2.35 5.14
CA ALA A 73 2.86 2.89 4.40
C ALA A 73 3.99 3.36 5.34
N LEU A 74 5.18 2.83 5.12
CA LEU A 74 6.44 3.47 5.50
C LEU A 74 7.06 4.01 4.20
N THR A 75 6.94 5.31 4.02
CA THR A 75 7.34 6.00 2.79
C THR A 75 8.82 6.39 2.83
N CYS A 76 9.55 6.19 1.75
CA CYS A 76 10.87 6.79 1.55
C CYS A 76 11.04 7.30 0.13
N GLY A 77 11.78 8.41 0.00
CA GLY A 77 12.07 9.04 -1.28
C GLY A 77 13.56 9.15 -1.50
N PHE A 78 14.00 8.80 -2.70
CA PHE A 78 15.37 8.94 -3.17
C PHE A 78 15.46 10.05 -4.21
N VAL A 79 16.62 10.69 -4.30
CA VAL A 79 16.94 11.69 -5.31
C VAL A 79 18.23 11.32 -6.03
N PRO A 80 18.49 11.84 -7.25
CA PRO A 80 19.73 11.60 -7.96
C PRO A 80 20.95 11.97 -7.11
N PHE A 81 22.00 11.15 -7.20
CA PHE A 81 23.18 11.33 -6.37
C PHE A 81 23.87 12.67 -6.59
N ARG A 82 24.20 13.30 -5.47
CA ARG A 82 25.12 14.43 -5.39
C ARG A 82 26.05 14.21 -4.20
N PRO A 83 27.37 14.38 -4.36
CA PRO A 83 28.33 14.06 -3.30
C PRO A 83 28.16 14.94 -2.05
N ASP A 84 27.90 16.24 -2.22
CA ASP A 84 27.64 17.20 -1.13
C ASP A 84 26.38 16.84 -0.33
N HIS A 85 25.30 16.48 -1.04
CA HIS A 85 24.05 16.07 -0.40
C HIS A 85 24.19 14.71 0.30
N ASN A 86 24.85 13.74 -0.35
CA ASN A 86 25.13 12.44 0.23
C ASN A 86 25.91 12.57 1.55
N GLU A 87 26.95 13.40 1.59
CA GLU A 87 27.72 13.64 2.81
C GLU A 87 26.86 14.20 3.94
N ALA A 88 25.97 15.15 3.63
CA ALA A 88 25.03 15.70 4.60
C ALA A 88 24.07 14.63 5.15
N VAL A 89 23.52 13.78 4.28
CA VAL A 89 22.63 12.67 4.67
C VAL A 89 23.36 11.63 5.50
N VAL A 90 24.58 11.24 5.13
CA VAL A 90 25.40 10.29 5.89
C VAL A 90 25.75 10.83 7.27
N ARG A 91 26.11 12.11 7.37
CA ARG A 91 26.38 12.76 8.66
C ARG A 91 25.14 12.74 9.56
N ASN A 92 23.98 13.12 9.03
CA ASN A 92 22.72 13.10 9.78
C ASN A 92 22.33 11.66 10.19
N GLY A 93 22.50 10.67 9.32
CA GLY A 93 22.25 9.27 9.65
C GLY A 93 23.10 8.77 10.82
N ARG A 94 24.38 9.14 10.88
CA ARG A 94 25.27 8.78 12.00
C ARG A 94 24.81 9.33 13.34
N GLU A 95 24.28 10.55 13.36
CA GLU A 95 23.70 11.17 14.56
C GLU A 95 22.48 10.40 15.08
N HIS A 96 21.81 9.63 14.21
CA HIS A 96 20.65 8.81 14.52
C HIS A 96 20.95 7.31 14.56
N GLY A 97 22.23 6.94 14.73
CA GLY A 97 22.65 5.54 14.93
C GLY A 97 22.88 4.72 13.66
N PHE A 98 22.76 5.32 12.47
CA PHE A 98 23.05 4.64 11.21
C PHE A 98 24.55 4.72 10.88
N THR A 99 25.25 3.60 10.99
CA THR A 99 26.71 3.53 10.86
C THR A 99 27.19 3.27 9.42
N GLU A 100 26.39 2.56 8.62
CA GLU A 100 26.71 2.19 7.24
C GLU A 100 26.20 3.25 6.23
N GLY A 101 27.01 4.31 6.03
CA GLY A 101 26.71 5.47 5.17
C GLY A 101 26.27 5.14 3.73
N GLY A 102 26.81 4.07 3.16
CA GLY A 102 26.55 3.66 1.77
C GLY A 102 25.30 2.79 1.60
N ARG A 103 24.58 2.46 2.68
CA ARG A 103 23.44 1.52 2.67
C ARG A 103 22.15 2.20 3.14
N GLN A 104 21.84 3.35 2.56
CA GLN A 104 20.74 4.19 3.03
C GLN A 104 19.36 3.53 2.90
N ASN A 105 19.16 2.65 1.91
CA ASN A 105 17.93 1.86 1.79
C ASN A 105 17.73 0.88 2.96
N THR A 106 18.80 0.35 3.56
CA THR A 106 18.67 -0.56 4.70
C THR A 106 18.22 0.17 5.95
N TRP A 107 18.52 1.45 6.10
CA TRP A 107 18.05 2.27 7.22
C TRP A 107 16.53 2.28 7.30
N VAL A 108 15.87 2.39 6.15
CA VAL A 108 14.41 2.36 6.01
C VAL A 108 13.87 0.96 6.32
N ILE A 109 14.49 -0.08 5.76
CA ILE A 109 14.05 -1.47 5.96
C ILE A 109 14.14 -1.88 7.44
N GLU A 110 15.18 -1.45 8.15
CA GLU A 110 15.35 -1.71 9.58
C GLU A 110 14.29 -1.01 10.45
N SER A 111 13.66 0.05 9.95
CA SER A 111 12.58 0.76 10.64
C SER A 111 11.18 0.18 10.41
N LEU A 112 11.04 -0.81 9.53
CA LEU A 112 9.75 -1.46 9.27
C LEU A 112 9.28 -2.29 10.47
N GLY A 113 8.01 -2.15 10.81
CA GLY A 113 7.29 -2.98 11.77
C GLY A 113 6.33 -3.99 11.12
N ALA A 114 5.69 -4.79 11.97
CA ALA A 114 4.65 -5.72 11.54
C ALA A 114 3.46 -4.99 10.88
N GLY A 115 2.99 -5.50 9.75
CA GLY A 115 1.89 -4.90 8.99
C GLY A 115 2.27 -3.63 8.21
N ASP A 116 3.54 -3.22 8.20
CA ASP A 116 3.99 -2.10 7.35
C ASP A 116 4.13 -2.52 5.88
N CYS A 117 3.97 -1.58 4.97
CA CYS A 117 4.34 -1.72 3.57
C CYS A 117 5.47 -0.73 3.26
N LEU A 118 6.59 -1.21 2.74
CA LEU A 118 7.65 -0.33 2.24
C LEU A 118 7.16 0.37 0.97
N VAL A 119 7.07 1.70 0.99
CA VAL A 119 6.69 2.51 -0.18
C VAL A 119 7.88 3.38 -0.59
N ALA A 120 8.55 3.01 -1.68
CA ALA A 120 9.79 3.66 -2.10
C ALA A 120 9.61 4.40 -3.44
N ASP A 121 9.81 5.72 -3.42
CA ASP A 121 9.96 6.54 -4.62
C ASP A 121 11.45 6.65 -4.95
N ILE A 122 11.87 6.02 -6.05
CA ILE A 122 13.22 6.18 -6.63
C ILE A 122 13.11 6.73 -8.05
N PHE A 123 12.15 7.64 -8.27
CA PHE A 123 11.93 8.39 -9.51
C PHE A 123 11.88 7.51 -10.77
N GLY A 124 11.33 6.30 -10.64
CA GLY A 124 11.21 5.32 -11.73
C GLY A 124 12.52 4.68 -12.16
N LYS A 125 13.61 4.82 -11.40
CA LYS A 125 14.94 4.33 -11.76
C LYS A 125 15.00 2.80 -11.71
N ILE A 126 15.36 2.18 -12.84
CA ILE A 126 15.54 0.72 -12.95
C ILE A 126 17.03 0.36 -12.89
N PHE A 127 17.81 0.78 -13.89
CA PHE A 127 19.26 0.58 -13.90
C PHE A 127 19.90 1.33 -12.73
N ASN A 128 20.70 0.63 -11.92
CA ASN A 128 21.27 1.08 -10.66
C ASN A 128 20.18 1.56 -9.64
N GLY A 129 18.91 1.17 -9.81
CA GLY A 129 17.76 1.65 -9.04
C GLY A 129 17.03 0.56 -8.25
N THR A 130 17.71 -0.56 -8.00
CA THR A 130 17.11 -1.75 -7.39
C THR A 130 17.08 -1.65 -5.86
N VAL A 131 15.96 -1.15 -5.32
CA VAL A 131 15.83 -0.85 -3.87
C VAL A 131 15.97 -2.11 -3.01
N VAL A 132 15.44 -3.23 -3.50
CA VAL A 132 15.54 -4.55 -2.86
C VAL A 132 16.08 -5.61 -3.83
N GLY A 133 16.82 -6.56 -3.26
CA GLY A 133 17.16 -7.86 -3.85
C GLY A 133 16.84 -8.96 -2.83
N ASP A 134 17.39 -10.16 -2.98
CA ASP A 134 16.98 -11.35 -2.20
C ASP A 134 17.03 -11.15 -0.67
N ASN A 135 18.19 -10.74 -0.14
CA ASN A 135 18.38 -10.52 1.30
C ASN A 135 17.49 -9.40 1.87
N LEU A 136 17.36 -8.29 1.12
CA LEU A 136 16.58 -7.14 1.58
C LEU A 136 15.08 -7.41 1.45
N GLY A 137 14.66 -8.12 0.42
CA GLY A 137 13.29 -8.62 0.27
C GLY A 137 12.94 -9.58 1.41
N THR A 138 13.85 -10.49 1.79
CA THR A 138 13.65 -11.37 2.95
C THR A 138 13.46 -10.54 4.22
N ALA A 139 14.29 -9.53 4.46
CA ALA A 139 14.14 -8.64 5.62
C ALA A 139 12.78 -7.92 5.63
N VAL A 140 12.33 -7.39 4.48
CA VAL A 140 11.00 -6.78 4.36
C VAL A 140 9.90 -7.80 4.66
N ALA A 141 9.95 -8.98 4.04
CA ALA A 141 8.94 -10.01 4.22
C ALA A 141 8.84 -10.48 5.68
N THR A 142 9.98 -10.76 6.33
CA THR A 142 10.02 -11.22 7.72
C THR A 142 9.57 -10.15 8.71
N ARG A 143 9.88 -8.87 8.48
CA ARG A 143 9.48 -7.78 9.39
C ARG A 143 8.00 -7.44 9.26
N THR A 144 7.49 -7.44 8.03
CA THR A 144 6.18 -6.86 7.73
C THR A 144 5.07 -7.90 7.59
N GLY A 145 5.35 -9.06 6.98
CA GLY A 145 4.33 -9.98 6.50
C GLY A 145 3.53 -9.47 5.29
N VAL A 146 3.92 -8.35 4.68
CA VAL A 146 3.15 -7.66 3.63
C VAL A 146 3.95 -7.56 2.33
N GLY A 147 5.01 -6.75 2.31
CA GLY A 147 5.83 -6.51 1.12
C GLY A 147 6.12 -5.04 0.85
N ALA A 148 6.19 -4.67 -0.43
CA ALA A 148 6.61 -3.34 -0.84
C ALA A 148 5.98 -2.86 -2.15
N VAL A 149 5.90 -1.54 -2.31
CA VAL A 149 5.61 -0.83 -3.55
C VAL A 149 6.80 0.07 -3.87
N ILE A 150 7.48 -0.18 -4.98
CA ILE A 150 8.74 0.47 -5.34
C ILE A 150 8.55 1.11 -6.72
N ASP A 151 8.50 2.44 -6.79
CA ASP A 151 8.47 3.18 -8.05
C ASP A 151 9.89 3.23 -8.66
N GLY A 152 10.36 2.05 -9.07
CA GLY A 152 11.70 1.79 -9.59
C GLY A 152 11.96 0.29 -9.77
N GLY A 153 13.24 -0.08 -9.78
CA GLY A 153 13.68 -1.44 -10.03
C GLY A 153 13.69 -2.34 -8.79
N VAL A 154 13.69 -3.65 -9.04
CA VAL A 154 14.12 -4.67 -8.05
C VAL A 154 15.15 -5.61 -8.68
N ARG A 155 15.87 -6.36 -7.84
CA ARG A 155 16.75 -7.43 -8.28
C ARG A 155 16.33 -8.77 -7.68
N ASP A 156 16.88 -9.85 -8.21
CA ASP A 156 16.76 -11.20 -7.65
C ASP A 156 15.30 -11.66 -7.59
N LEU A 157 14.52 -11.33 -8.62
CA LEU A 157 13.08 -11.58 -8.69
C LEU A 157 12.70 -13.04 -8.42
N THR A 158 13.54 -14.00 -8.83
CA THR A 158 13.32 -15.41 -8.53
C THR A 158 13.29 -15.66 -7.02
N GLY A 159 14.18 -15.05 -6.24
CA GLY A 159 14.15 -15.15 -4.78
C GLY A 159 12.93 -14.44 -4.19
N LEU A 160 12.62 -13.23 -4.67
CA LEU A 160 11.43 -12.47 -4.22
C LEU A 160 10.11 -13.22 -4.46
N ARG A 161 10.04 -14.07 -5.49
CA ARG A 161 8.89 -14.93 -5.78
C ARG A 161 8.66 -16.02 -4.74
N GLU A 162 9.69 -16.44 -4.02
CA GLU A 162 9.60 -17.49 -3.00
C GLU A 162 9.20 -16.92 -1.61
N LEU A 163 9.28 -15.61 -1.43
CA LEU A 163 8.98 -14.96 -0.15
C LEU A 163 7.49 -14.86 0.14
N ASP A 164 7.13 -14.96 1.43
CA ASP A 164 5.76 -14.77 1.88
C ASP A 164 5.34 -13.27 1.95
N ALA A 165 5.59 -12.54 0.87
CA ALA A 165 5.26 -11.14 0.68
C ALA A 165 5.03 -10.85 -0.81
N ASN A 166 4.43 -9.71 -1.15
CA ASN A 166 4.29 -9.28 -2.55
C ASN A 166 4.99 -7.93 -2.79
N PHE A 167 5.78 -7.87 -3.86
CA PHE A 167 6.54 -6.69 -4.26
C PHE A 167 5.99 -6.16 -5.57
N TYR A 168 5.56 -4.90 -5.57
CA TYR A 168 5.10 -4.16 -6.75
C TYR A 168 6.22 -3.24 -7.20
N PHE A 169 6.63 -3.34 -8.46
CA PHE A 169 7.78 -2.59 -8.98
C PHE A 169 7.64 -2.33 -10.49
N ARG A 170 8.53 -1.49 -11.05
CA ARG A 170 8.49 -1.11 -12.47
C ARG A 170 9.13 -2.14 -13.38
N ASP A 171 10.33 -2.60 -13.04
CA ASP A 171 11.05 -3.64 -13.78
C ASP A 171 12.18 -4.25 -12.93
N THR A 172 12.91 -5.21 -13.49
CA THR A 172 14.07 -5.84 -12.87
C THR A 172 15.38 -5.41 -13.52
N ASP A 173 16.46 -5.36 -12.74
CA ASP A 173 17.82 -5.14 -13.24
C ASP A 173 18.85 -5.87 -12.33
N PRO A 174 19.97 -6.41 -12.85
CA PRO A 174 20.97 -7.09 -12.02
C PRO A 174 21.90 -6.15 -11.22
N SER A 175 21.91 -4.85 -11.52
CA SER A 175 22.70 -3.89 -10.75
C SER A 175 22.14 -3.75 -9.33
N PRO A 176 22.98 -3.44 -8.32
CA PRO A 176 22.51 -2.96 -7.02
C PRO A 176 22.12 -1.48 -7.11
N ILE A 177 21.37 -0.99 -6.11
CA ILE A 177 21.12 0.44 -5.91
C ILE A 177 22.42 1.24 -5.89
N ARG A 178 22.53 2.23 -6.77
CA ARG A 178 23.64 3.19 -6.88
C ARG A 178 23.14 4.52 -7.44
N GLU A 179 23.97 5.55 -7.30
CA GLU A 179 23.74 6.87 -7.92
C GLU A 179 22.42 7.51 -7.45
N VAL A 180 22.03 7.22 -6.22
CA VAL A 180 20.91 7.85 -5.51
C VAL A 180 21.30 8.21 -4.09
N VAL A 181 20.55 9.13 -3.49
CA VAL A 181 20.66 9.51 -2.08
C VAL A 181 19.26 9.46 -1.47
N LEU A 182 19.13 8.91 -0.27
CA LEU A 182 17.92 8.94 0.51
C LEU A 182 17.62 10.39 0.93
N ASN A 183 16.51 10.92 0.43
CA ASN A 183 16.10 12.29 0.66
C ASN A 183 15.13 12.38 1.85
N THR A 184 14.11 11.51 1.84
CA THR A 184 13.01 11.52 2.80
C THR A 184 12.72 10.12 3.34
N VAL A 185 12.35 10.05 4.62
CA VAL A 185 11.75 8.90 5.29
C VAL A 185 10.53 9.41 6.03
N ASN A 186 9.42 8.68 6.03
CA ASN A 186 8.16 9.12 6.64
C ASN A 186 7.78 10.58 6.26
N ALA A 187 7.86 10.89 4.97
CA ALA A 187 7.36 12.14 4.40
C ALA A 187 6.52 11.84 3.16
N ALA A 188 5.78 12.84 2.67
CA ALA A 188 5.02 12.70 1.43
C ALA A 188 5.93 12.27 0.26
N VAL A 189 5.51 11.24 -0.48
CA VAL A 189 6.16 10.78 -1.72
C VAL A 189 5.14 10.70 -2.85
N THR A 190 5.63 10.65 -4.09
CA THR A 190 4.77 10.44 -5.26
C THR A 190 5.02 9.05 -5.84
N ILE A 191 3.99 8.23 -5.95
CA ILE A 191 4.07 6.89 -6.55
C ILE A 191 3.13 6.85 -7.73
N GLY A 192 3.66 6.75 -8.95
CA GLY A 192 2.84 6.69 -10.18
C GLY A 192 1.79 7.79 -10.35
N GLY A 193 1.99 8.96 -9.73
CA GLY A 193 1.05 10.08 -9.74
C GLY A 193 0.11 10.17 -8.53
N ALA A 194 0.13 9.19 -7.63
CA ALA A 194 -0.56 9.24 -6.35
C ALA A 194 0.32 9.92 -5.29
N THR A 195 -0.28 10.77 -4.46
CA THR A 195 0.37 11.25 -3.24
C THR A 195 0.21 10.17 -2.18
N VAL A 196 1.32 9.76 -1.57
CA VAL A 196 1.33 8.78 -0.48
C VAL A 196 1.92 9.42 0.75
N LEU A 197 1.19 9.35 1.86
CA LEU A 197 1.63 9.82 3.17
C LEU A 197 2.02 8.64 4.06
N PRO A 198 2.88 8.89 5.06
CA PRO A 198 3.21 7.86 6.05
C PRO A 198 1.95 7.41 6.81
N GLY A 199 1.75 6.10 6.89
CA GLY A 199 0.59 5.48 7.54
C GLY A 199 -0.68 5.41 6.68
N ASP A 200 -0.67 5.88 5.42
CA ASP A 200 -1.71 5.50 4.46
C ASP A 200 -1.77 3.98 4.32
N VAL A 201 -2.96 3.42 4.11
CA VAL A 201 -3.09 1.99 3.84
C VAL A 201 -2.83 1.72 2.37
N VAL A 202 -1.88 0.85 2.11
CA VAL A 202 -1.52 0.36 0.78
C VAL A 202 -2.31 -0.91 0.52
N LEU A 203 -3.33 -0.84 -0.33
CA LEU A 203 -4.07 -1.98 -0.84
C LEU A 203 -3.45 -2.45 -2.15
N GLY A 204 -2.74 -3.57 -2.12
CA GLY A 204 -2.19 -4.22 -3.30
C GLY A 204 -3.15 -5.27 -3.85
N THR A 205 -3.49 -5.19 -5.13
CA THR A 205 -4.33 -6.15 -5.86
C THR A 205 -3.64 -6.59 -7.15
N GLU A 206 -4.16 -7.62 -7.82
CA GLU A 206 -3.65 -8.05 -9.13
C GLU A 206 -3.68 -6.93 -10.18
N LEU A 207 -4.64 -6.00 -10.09
CA LEU A 207 -4.80 -4.91 -11.05
C LEU A 207 -3.85 -3.73 -10.79
N GLY A 208 -3.54 -3.49 -9.51
CA GLY A 208 -2.73 -2.34 -9.11
C GLY A 208 -2.76 -2.08 -7.61
N VAL A 209 -2.29 -0.89 -7.24
CA VAL A 209 -2.16 -0.44 -5.86
C VAL A 209 -3.07 0.76 -5.61
N THR A 210 -3.84 0.72 -4.52
CA THR A 210 -4.61 1.85 -4.02
C THR A 210 -4.02 2.36 -2.71
N PHE A 211 -3.83 3.67 -2.58
CA PHE A 211 -3.35 4.33 -1.36
C PHE A 211 -4.50 5.02 -0.62
N ILE A 212 -4.97 4.42 0.47
CA ILE A 212 -6.14 4.85 1.21
C ILE A 212 -5.69 5.72 2.40
N PRO A 213 -6.11 7.01 2.46
CA PRO A 213 -5.87 7.84 3.62
C PRO A 213 -6.43 7.20 4.90
N PRO A 214 -5.72 7.23 6.03
CA PRO A 214 -6.04 6.42 7.20
C PRO A 214 -7.41 6.78 7.80
N HIS A 215 -7.80 8.06 7.76
CA HIS A 215 -9.12 8.51 8.22
C HIS A 215 -10.30 8.03 7.36
N LEU A 216 -10.04 7.50 6.15
CA LEU A 216 -11.06 6.91 5.27
C LEU A 216 -11.11 5.39 5.34
N VAL A 217 -10.15 4.74 6.02
CA VAL A 217 -10.07 3.27 6.07
C VAL A 217 -11.36 2.64 6.57
N ALA A 218 -11.93 3.17 7.66
CA ALA A 218 -13.18 2.66 8.20
C ALA A 218 -14.33 2.71 7.17
N ALA A 219 -14.42 3.80 6.39
CA ALA A 219 -15.42 3.92 5.35
C ALA A 219 -15.20 2.89 4.21
N VAL A 220 -13.94 2.69 3.79
CA VAL A 220 -13.59 1.69 2.79
C VAL A 220 -13.88 0.26 3.28
N VAL A 221 -13.58 -0.05 4.54
CA VAL A 221 -13.89 -1.35 5.16
C VAL A 221 -15.39 -1.62 5.14
N GLN A 222 -16.21 -0.65 5.57
CA GLN A 222 -17.67 -0.80 5.60
C GLN A 222 -18.24 -0.97 4.19
N GLU A 223 -17.79 -0.16 3.23
CA GLU A 223 -18.25 -0.25 1.85
C GLU A 223 -17.81 -1.57 1.21
N SER A 224 -16.59 -2.02 1.45
CA SER A 224 -16.07 -3.29 0.93
C SER A 224 -16.88 -4.48 1.43
N LYS A 225 -17.19 -4.52 2.73
CA LYS A 225 -18.04 -5.58 3.31
C LYS A 225 -19.44 -5.58 2.71
N LYS A 226 -20.07 -4.41 2.65
CA LYS A 226 -21.43 -4.24 2.13
C LYS A 226 -21.51 -4.64 0.64
N THR A 227 -20.58 -4.15 -0.17
CA THR A 227 -20.60 -4.38 -1.62
C THR A 227 -20.24 -5.82 -1.93
N ALA A 228 -19.25 -6.43 -1.28
CA ALA A 228 -18.96 -7.85 -1.43
C ALA A 228 -20.17 -8.74 -1.07
N HIS A 229 -20.92 -8.38 -0.04
CA HIS A 229 -22.11 -9.10 0.39
C HIS A 229 -23.26 -8.99 -0.62
N ARG A 230 -23.54 -7.78 -1.11
CA ARG A 230 -24.52 -7.53 -2.18
C ARG A 230 -24.13 -8.22 -3.48
N ASP A 231 -22.87 -8.19 -3.86
CA ASP A 231 -22.31 -8.88 -5.02
C ASP A 231 -22.54 -10.39 -4.94
N ARG A 232 -22.30 -10.99 -3.78
CA ARG A 232 -22.52 -12.42 -3.56
C ARG A 232 -23.99 -12.79 -3.78
N PHE A 233 -24.91 -11.99 -3.24
CA PHE A 233 -26.34 -12.17 -3.47
C PHE A 233 -26.71 -12.01 -4.95
N GLY A 234 -26.28 -10.93 -5.58
CA GLY A 234 -26.59 -10.63 -6.98
C GLY A 234 -26.10 -11.73 -7.92
N LYS A 235 -24.83 -12.16 -7.76
CA LYS A 235 -24.23 -13.26 -8.54
C LYS A 235 -24.99 -14.57 -8.34
N LEU A 236 -25.40 -14.88 -7.11
CA LEU A 236 -26.21 -16.07 -6.81
C LEU A 236 -27.56 -16.00 -7.55
N ARG A 237 -28.32 -14.92 -7.38
CA ARG A 237 -29.66 -14.79 -7.99
C ARG A 237 -29.63 -14.75 -9.51
N ILE A 238 -28.61 -14.15 -10.11
CA ILE A 238 -28.38 -14.22 -11.56
C ILE A 238 -28.10 -15.66 -11.98
N SER A 239 -27.25 -16.40 -11.25
CA SER A 239 -26.93 -17.80 -11.57
C SER A 239 -28.13 -18.72 -11.47
N GLU A 240 -29.05 -18.42 -10.55
CA GLU A 240 -30.34 -19.11 -10.37
C GLU A 240 -31.40 -18.67 -11.38
N ARG A 241 -31.10 -17.67 -12.22
CA ARG A 241 -32.01 -17.05 -13.21
C ARG A 241 -33.27 -16.45 -12.59
N ILE A 242 -33.17 -16.00 -11.35
CA ILE A 242 -34.26 -15.31 -10.63
C ILE A 242 -34.34 -13.85 -11.08
N TYR A 243 -33.20 -13.19 -11.24
CA TYR A 243 -33.10 -11.82 -11.72
C TYR A 243 -32.19 -11.72 -12.94
N THR A 244 -32.47 -10.76 -13.80
CA THR A 244 -31.62 -10.41 -14.94
C THR A 244 -30.41 -9.59 -14.50
N THR A 245 -29.40 -9.52 -15.36
CA THR A 245 -28.23 -8.66 -15.13
C THR A 245 -28.63 -7.20 -14.99
N THR A 246 -29.60 -6.71 -15.78
CA THR A 246 -30.07 -5.32 -15.74
C THR A 246 -30.79 -4.97 -14.44
N GLU A 247 -31.45 -5.94 -13.80
CA GLU A 247 -32.13 -5.74 -12.51
C GLU A 247 -31.14 -5.67 -11.34
N ILE A 248 -29.99 -6.35 -11.45
CA ILE A 248 -28.97 -6.41 -10.40
C ILE A 248 -27.87 -5.36 -10.58
N ASP A 249 -27.44 -5.09 -11.81
CA ASP A 249 -26.36 -4.15 -12.14
C ASP A 249 -26.86 -2.70 -12.19
N THR A 250 -27.38 -2.24 -11.05
CA THR A 250 -27.93 -0.90 -10.84
C THR A 250 -27.56 -0.40 -9.45
N GLY A 251 -27.41 0.93 -9.30
CA GLY A 251 -27.05 1.55 -8.02
C GLY A 251 -28.13 1.41 -6.93
N THR A 252 -29.36 1.07 -7.30
CA THR A 252 -30.47 0.83 -6.34
C THR A 252 -31.38 -0.26 -6.89
N TRP A 253 -31.59 -1.32 -6.11
CA TRP A 253 -32.47 -2.41 -6.55
C TRP A 253 -33.94 -2.05 -6.33
N ALA A 254 -34.82 -2.68 -7.11
CA ALA A 254 -36.26 -2.59 -6.92
C ALA A 254 -36.66 -3.16 -5.54
N GLU A 255 -37.78 -2.68 -4.97
CA GLU A 255 -38.21 -3.05 -3.62
C GLU A 255 -38.30 -4.57 -3.39
N HIS A 256 -38.74 -5.33 -4.38
CA HIS A 256 -38.86 -6.78 -4.28
C HIS A 256 -37.50 -7.51 -4.21
N ILE A 257 -36.46 -6.94 -4.83
CA ILE A 257 -35.09 -7.46 -4.78
C ILE A 257 -34.45 -7.08 -3.45
N GLU A 258 -34.69 -5.87 -2.95
CA GLU A 258 -34.22 -5.48 -1.60
C GLU A 258 -34.87 -6.34 -0.51
N ALA A 259 -36.16 -6.70 -0.67
CA ALA A 259 -36.82 -7.64 0.24
C ALA A 259 -36.19 -9.04 0.18
N ASP A 260 -35.92 -9.57 -1.02
CA ASP A 260 -35.23 -10.86 -1.18
C ASP A 260 -33.81 -10.84 -0.60
N TYR A 261 -33.06 -9.76 -0.84
CA TYR A 261 -31.75 -9.56 -0.24
C TYR A 261 -31.81 -9.53 1.29
N ALA A 262 -32.79 -8.86 1.87
CA ALA A 262 -32.99 -8.83 3.32
C ALA A 262 -33.29 -10.22 3.89
N ASP A 263 -34.13 -11.01 3.21
CA ASP A 263 -34.44 -12.39 3.60
C ASP A 263 -33.20 -13.30 3.48
N TRP A 264 -32.46 -13.19 2.38
CA TRP A 264 -31.20 -13.92 2.18
C TRP A 264 -30.12 -13.56 3.21
N THR A 265 -30.06 -12.28 3.61
CA THR A 265 -29.11 -11.79 4.62
C THR A 265 -29.38 -12.36 6.01
N ARG A 266 -30.62 -12.70 6.36
CA ARG A 266 -30.92 -13.34 7.66
C ARG A 266 -30.25 -14.71 7.81
N VAL A 267 -30.01 -15.40 6.69
CA VAL A 267 -29.36 -16.72 6.65
C VAL A 267 -27.90 -16.65 6.18
N ASN A 268 -27.47 -15.50 5.67
CA ASN A 268 -26.09 -15.19 5.30
C ASN A 268 -25.73 -13.81 5.88
N PRO A 269 -25.28 -13.70 7.13
CA PRO A 269 -24.83 -12.42 7.68
C PRO A 269 -23.48 -11.99 7.08
N ILE A 270 -23.21 -10.68 7.18
CA ILE A 270 -21.91 -10.06 6.85
C ILE A 270 -20.82 -10.53 7.80
#